data_AF-A0A9D7RND4-F1
#
_entry.id   AF-A0A9D7RND4-F1
#
_cell.length_a   1.000
_cell.length_b   1.000
_cell.length_c   1.000
_cell.angle_alpha   90.00
_cell.angle_beta   90.00
_cell.angle_gamma   90.00
#
_symmetry.space_group_name_H-M   'P 1'
#
loop_
_entity.id
_entity.type
_entity.pdbx_description
1 polymer ?
#
loop_
_entity_poly.entity_id
_entity_poly.type
_entity_poly.pdbx_seq_one_letter_code
_entity_poly.pdbx_strand_id
1 'polypeptide(L)'
;MVEQRYDSHGRLVKLLDPDRGVEDYVYNAAGELIRAVDGSNQEILQHFDALGRRWKRVSGSPQVTDVWQYDTASKGVGALEVETRSSADEATWSRTYSFDAYGRPLSVATLLDGQTYTESSTYDDVGRPRTQTDASGKTLEQTYTVKGYPEALRDHYSRSGAYNRVRQMNARGQVTLERRGDSDTLAIRRSFDLQRGWLTDIQSGSGNALQNLGYLTNAIGRLEWREDRRIAHREDFTYDALNRLKTVQLRLNNGSPITTLSLTYDVLGNLCSKNGVVYAYNGLDNCNGTGQNASASSHAVSSQPSCLSFGCGM
;
A
#
# COMPACT_ATOMS: atom_id res chain seq x y z
N MET A 1 1.62 12.22 -28.71
CA MET A 1 0.92 13.26 -27.94
C MET A 1 -0.29 12.59 -27.33
N VAL A 2 -0.54 12.82 -26.04
CA VAL A 2 -1.77 12.37 -25.38
C VAL A 2 -2.86 13.41 -25.67
N GLU A 3 -3.99 12.97 -26.19
CA GLU A 3 -5.17 13.82 -26.40
C GLU A 3 -6.26 13.43 -25.40
N GLN A 4 -6.86 14.43 -24.76
CA GLN A 4 -7.95 14.26 -23.82
C GLN A 4 -9.16 15.06 -24.31
N ARG A 5 -10.33 14.41 -24.33
CA ARG A 5 -11.59 15.06 -24.67
C ARG A 5 -12.51 15.06 -23.47
N TYR A 6 -13.24 16.16 -23.33
CA TYR A 6 -14.09 16.42 -22.18
C TYR A 6 -15.53 16.74 -22.62
N ASP A 7 -16.50 16.41 -21.78
CA ASP A 7 -17.87 16.89 -21.96
C ASP A 7 -18.06 18.32 -21.44
N SER A 8 -19.29 18.85 -21.54
CA SER A 8 -19.63 20.20 -21.08
C SER A 8 -19.50 20.42 -19.57
N HIS A 9 -19.34 19.36 -18.79
CA HIS A 9 -19.12 19.42 -17.33
C HIS A 9 -17.63 19.23 -16.98
N GLY A 10 -16.74 19.17 -17.98
CA GLY A 10 -15.30 18.99 -17.76
C GLY A 10 -14.91 17.56 -17.39
N ARG A 11 -15.76 16.56 -17.66
CA ARG A 11 -15.46 15.14 -17.39
C ARG A 11 -14.80 14.50 -18.59
N LEU A 12 -13.74 13.71 -18.36
CA LEU A 12 -12.98 13.03 -19.43
C LEU A 12 -13.85 11.99 -20.12
N VAL A 13 -14.17 12.17 -21.40
CA VAL A 13 -14.98 11.25 -22.22
C VAL A 13 -14.16 10.40 -23.19
N LYS A 14 -12.94 10.84 -23.52
CA LYS A 14 -12.05 10.10 -24.41
C LYS A 14 -10.58 10.39 -24.10
N LEU A 15 -9.76 9.36 -24.04
CA LEU A 15 -8.30 9.45 -23.96
C LEU A 15 -7.70 8.80 -25.19
N LEU A 16 -6.85 9.51 -25.92
CA LEU A 16 -6.06 8.93 -27.00
C LEU A 16 -4.61 8.96 -26.54
N ASP A 17 -4.09 7.78 -26.23
CA ASP A 17 -2.74 7.58 -25.77
C ASP A 17 -2.00 6.69 -26.79
N PRO A 18 -0.84 7.11 -27.33
CA PRO A 18 -0.08 6.30 -28.29
C PRO A 18 0.33 4.92 -27.76
N ASP A 19 0.52 4.79 -26.45
CA ASP A 19 0.99 3.57 -25.81
C ASP A 19 -0.17 2.72 -25.28
N ARG A 20 -1.24 3.36 -24.76
CA ARG A 20 -2.41 2.66 -24.19
C ARG A 20 -3.57 2.44 -25.17
N GLY A 21 -3.54 3.10 -26.31
CA GLY A 21 -4.65 3.10 -27.28
C GLY A 21 -5.74 4.11 -26.95
N VAL A 22 -6.93 3.87 -27.49
CA VAL A 22 -8.10 4.74 -27.31
C VAL A 22 -8.95 4.22 -26.15
N GLU A 23 -9.21 5.08 -25.17
CA GLU A 23 -10.13 4.78 -24.07
C GLU A 23 -11.37 5.68 -24.16
N ASP A 24 -12.54 5.11 -23.93
CA ASP A 24 -13.84 5.80 -24.01
C ASP A 24 -14.58 5.70 -22.67
N TYR A 25 -15.20 6.81 -22.25
CA TYR A 25 -15.82 6.96 -20.93
C TYR A 25 -17.24 7.53 -21.07
N VAL A 26 -18.20 6.95 -20.34
CA VAL A 26 -19.60 7.40 -20.31
C VAL A 26 -20.05 7.60 -18.88
N TYR A 27 -20.66 8.75 -18.62
CA TYR A 27 -21.18 9.12 -17.32
C TYR A 27 -22.69 9.25 -17.35
N ASN A 28 -23.34 9.00 -16.22
CA ASN A 28 -24.74 9.34 -16.03
C ASN A 28 -24.93 10.84 -15.71
N ALA A 29 -26.18 11.24 -15.52
CA ALA A 29 -26.56 12.62 -15.19
C ALA A 29 -26.05 13.08 -13.81
N ALA A 30 -25.76 12.15 -12.90
CA ALA A 30 -25.26 12.46 -11.56
C ALA A 30 -23.73 12.67 -11.50
N GLY A 31 -23.00 12.43 -12.59
CA GLY A 31 -21.54 12.56 -12.58
C GLY A 31 -20.78 11.23 -12.59
N GLU A 32 -21.47 10.10 -12.52
CA GLU A 32 -20.87 8.81 -12.19
C GLU A 32 -20.48 8.04 -13.44
N LEU A 33 -19.28 7.46 -13.46
CA LEU A 33 -18.76 6.68 -14.58
C LEU A 33 -19.49 5.34 -14.68
N ILE A 34 -20.41 5.20 -15.65
CA ILE A 34 -21.23 4.00 -15.84
C ILE A 34 -20.66 3.03 -16.88
N ARG A 35 -19.76 3.50 -17.74
CA ARG A 35 -19.10 2.65 -18.75
C ARG A 35 -17.69 3.16 -19.06
N ALA A 36 -16.73 2.26 -19.10
CA ALA A 36 -15.38 2.51 -19.60
C ALA A 36 -14.98 1.41 -20.59
N VAL A 37 -14.32 1.79 -21.68
CA VAL A 37 -13.71 0.87 -22.65
C VAL A 37 -12.25 1.23 -22.78
N ASP A 38 -11.35 0.27 -22.64
CA ASP A 38 -9.92 0.48 -22.79
C ASP A 38 -9.43 0.32 -24.24
N GLY A 39 -8.16 0.63 -24.49
CA GLY A 39 -7.56 0.49 -25.82
C GLY A 39 -7.46 -0.95 -26.35
N SER A 40 -7.72 -1.95 -25.50
CA SER A 40 -7.85 -3.37 -25.87
C SER A 40 -9.31 -3.79 -26.06
N ASN A 41 -10.23 -2.82 -26.13
CA ASN A 41 -11.66 -3.00 -26.28
C ASN A 41 -12.29 -3.84 -25.16
N GLN A 42 -11.69 -3.85 -23.97
CA GLN A 42 -12.29 -4.44 -22.76
C GLN A 42 -13.24 -3.43 -22.14
N GLU A 43 -14.44 -3.89 -21.81
CA GLU A 43 -15.50 -3.05 -21.27
C GLU A 43 -15.70 -3.29 -19.77
N ILE A 44 -16.01 -2.20 -19.07
CA ILE A 44 -16.54 -2.23 -17.71
C ILE A 44 -17.82 -1.44 -17.64
N LEU A 45 -18.86 -2.06 -17.10
CA LEU A 45 -20.14 -1.43 -16.78
C LEU A 45 -20.29 -1.30 -15.26
N GLN A 46 -20.80 -0.16 -14.80
CA GLN A 46 -21.02 0.13 -13.39
C GLN A 46 -22.44 0.66 -13.18
N HIS A 47 -23.07 0.21 -12.11
CA HIS A 47 -24.39 0.67 -11.71
C HIS A 47 -24.35 1.18 -10.28
N PHE A 48 -24.98 2.33 -10.08
CA PHE A 48 -25.05 3.04 -8.81
C PHE A 48 -26.49 3.11 -8.33
N ASP A 49 -26.67 3.13 -7.02
CA ASP A 49 -27.97 3.35 -6.39
C ASP A 49 -28.27 4.86 -6.29
N ALA A 50 -29.42 5.21 -5.71
CA ALA A 50 -29.84 6.61 -5.59
C ALA A 50 -28.94 7.46 -4.67
N LEU A 51 -28.09 6.83 -3.84
CA LEU A 51 -27.12 7.49 -2.97
C LEU A 51 -25.72 7.56 -3.61
N GLY A 52 -25.59 7.08 -4.85
CA GLY A 52 -24.34 7.04 -5.60
C GLY A 52 -23.36 5.95 -5.17
N ARG A 53 -23.86 4.90 -4.50
CA ARG A 53 -23.04 3.73 -4.13
C ARG A 53 -23.15 2.69 -5.23
N ARG A 54 -22.01 2.10 -5.62
CA ARG A 54 -21.98 1.05 -6.64
C ARG A 54 -22.63 -0.22 -6.10
N TRP A 55 -23.70 -0.69 -6.74
CA TRP A 55 -24.39 -1.94 -6.39
C TRP A 55 -24.15 -3.07 -7.39
N LYS A 56 -23.63 -2.77 -8.59
CA LYS A 56 -23.25 -3.79 -9.58
C LYS A 56 -22.10 -3.33 -10.46
N ARG A 57 -21.22 -4.28 -10.81
CA ARG A 57 -20.15 -4.11 -11.81
C ARG A 57 -20.12 -5.33 -12.72
N VAL A 58 -19.93 -5.09 -14.00
CA VAL A 58 -19.71 -6.14 -15.00
C VAL A 58 -18.42 -5.82 -15.73
N SER A 59 -17.51 -6.79 -15.84
CA SER A 59 -16.21 -6.60 -16.49
C SER A 59 -15.63 -7.91 -17.01
N GLY A 60 -14.65 -7.82 -17.91
CA GLY A 60 -13.83 -8.96 -18.33
C GLY A 60 -14.45 -9.84 -19.41
N SER A 61 -13.62 -10.74 -19.95
CA SER A 61 -13.98 -11.78 -20.90
C SER A 61 -13.20 -13.06 -20.51
N PRO A 62 -13.84 -14.07 -19.87
CA PRO A 62 -15.28 -14.22 -19.60
C PRO A 62 -15.85 -13.12 -18.70
N GLN A 63 -17.15 -12.91 -18.80
CA GLN A 63 -17.85 -11.89 -18.02
C GLN A 63 -17.83 -12.23 -16.53
N VAL A 64 -17.29 -11.30 -15.74
CA VAL A 64 -17.34 -11.28 -14.27
C VAL A 64 -18.39 -10.28 -13.82
N THR A 65 -19.26 -10.70 -12.90
CA THR A 65 -20.27 -9.83 -12.29
C THR A 65 -20.03 -9.72 -10.79
N ASP A 66 -19.82 -8.51 -10.31
CA ASP A 66 -19.78 -8.16 -8.89
C ASP A 66 -21.12 -7.50 -8.50
N VAL A 67 -21.68 -7.85 -7.34
CA VAL A 67 -22.91 -7.25 -6.78
C VAL A 67 -22.68 -6.87 -5.33
N TRP A 68 -23.15 -5.70 -4.92
CA TRP A 68 -23.09 -5.18 -3.55
C TRP A 68 -24.51 -4.85 -3.05
N GLN A 69 -24.82 -5.31 -1.84
CA GLN A 69 -26.10 -5.09 -1.17
C GLN A 69 -25.90 -4.22 0.06
N TYR A 70 -26.57 -3.07 0.10
CA TYR A 70 -26.47 -2.08 1.18
C TYR A 70 -27.82 -1.94 1.88
N ASP A 71 -27.80 -1.39 3.09
CA ASP A 71 -28.98 -1.03 3.89
C ASP A 71 -29.91 -2.18 4.26
N THR A 72 -29.49 -3.41 4.03
CA THR A 72 -30.20 -4.64 4.41
C THR A 72 -29.70 -5.20 5.75
N ALA A 73 -28.50 -4.79 6.18
CA ALA A 73 -27.89 -5.23 7.43
C ALA A 73 -28.62 -4.73 8.68
N SER A 74 -28.83 -5.64 9.63
CA SER A 74 -29.16 -5.26 11.01
C SER A 74 -28.01 -4.44 11.61
N LYS A 75 -28.34 -3.26 12.15
CA LYS A 75 -27.40 -2.30 12.77
C LYS A 75 -26.34 -1.70 11.83
N GLY A 76 -26.35 -2.03 10.53
CA GLY A 76 -25.45 -1.50 9.51
C GLY A 76 -26.12 -0.49 8.59
N VAL A 77 -26.76 0.55 9.13
CA VAL A 77 -27.44 1.57 8.31
C VAL A 77 -26.43 2.26 7.39
N GLY A 78 -26.69 2.30 6.09
CA GLY A 78 -25.77 2.86 5.10
C GLY A 78 -24.66 1.90 4.65
N ALA A 79 -24.42 0.82 5.40
CA ALA A 79 -23.26 -0.05 5.25
C ALA A 79 -23.51 -1.20 4.26
N LEU A 80 -22.42 -1.72 3.71
CA LEU A 80 -22.41 -2.92 2.87
C LEU A 80 -22.71 -4.14 3.74
N GLU A 81 -23.75 -4.91 3.41
CA GLU A 81 -24.04 -6.19 4.06
C GLU A 81 -23.44 -7.36 3.29
N VAL A 82 -23.61 -7.39 1.97
CA VAL A 82 -23.20 -8.54 1.14
C VAL A 82 -22.49 -8.06 -0.10
N GLU A 83 -21.35 -8.66 -0.42
CA GLU A 83 -20.76 -8.61 -1.75
C GLU A 83 -20.66 -10.01 -2.35
N THR A 84 -20.92 -10.14 -3.65
CA THR A 84 -20.81 -11.41 -4.39
C THR A 84 -20.08 -11.19 -5.69
N ARG A 85 -19.20 -12.13 -6.06
CA ARG A 85 -18.62 -12.22 -7.39
C ARG A 85 -19.01 -13.54 -8.03
N SER A 86 -19.49 -13.47 -9.26
CA SER A 86 -19.75 -14.65 -10.10
C SER A 86 -19.08 -14.50 -11.46
N SER A 87 -18.51 -15.59 -11.97
CA SER A 87 -17.94 -15.73 -13.32
C SER A 87 -18.33 -17.09 -13.88
N ALA A 88 -18.27 -17.25 -15.20
CA ALA A 88 -18.49 -18.55 -15.84
C ALA A 88 -17.34 -19.55 -15.56
N ASP A 89 -16.13 -19.03 -15.42
CA ASP A 89 -14.90 -19.83 -15.35
C ASP A 89 -14.25 -19.85 -13.96
N GLU A 90 -14.86 -19.17 -12.99
CA GLU A 90 -14.35 -19.08 -11.61
C GLU A 90 -15.46 -19.42 -10.61
N ALA A 91 -15.06 -20.00 -9.49
CA ALA A 91 -15.99 -20.24 -8.40
C ALA A 91 -16.60 -18.93 -7.90
N THR A 92 -17.91 -18.96 -7.66
CA THR A 92 -18.59 -17.83 -7.04
C THR A 92 -18.11 -17.70 -5.60
N TRP A 93 -17.78 -16.47 -5.19
CA TRP A 93 -17.52 -16.16 -3.79
C TRP A 93 -18.46 -15.07 -3.30
N SER A 94 -18.71 -15.08 -2.00
CA SER A 94 -19.45 -14.00 -1.33
C SER A 94 -18.80 -13.62 -0.02
N ARG A 95 -19.01 -12.37 0.40
CA ARG A 95 -18.70 -11.89 1.74
C ARG A 95 -19.92 -11.27 2.37
N THR A 96 -20.17 -11.63 3.63
CA THR A 96 -21.25 -11.07 4.44
C THR A 96 -20.67 -10.36 5.65
N TYR A 97 -21.09 -9.12 5.85
CA TYR A 97 -20.69 -8.24 6.94
C TYR A 97 -21.79 -8.16 7.99
N SER A 98 -21.40 -8.21 9.25
CA SER A 98 -22.30 -7.96 10.39
C SER A 98 -21.75 -6.84 11.24
N PHE A 99 -22.65 -6.18 11.97
CA PHE A 99 -22.34 -4.96 12.70
C PHE A 99 -22.80 -5.06 14.16
N ASP A 100 -22.07 -4.37 15.04
CA ASP A 100 -22.47 -4.21 16.42
C ASP A 100 -23.52 -3.09 16.58
N ALA A 101 -23.96 -2.83 17.81
CA ALA A 101 -25.00 -1.83 18.10
C ALA A 101 -24.61 -0.39 17.73
N TYR A 102 -23.34 -0.11 17.48
CA TYR A 102 -22.82 1.19 17.08
C TYR A 102 -22.54 1.26 15.57
N GLY A 103 -22.94 0.25 14.80
CA GLY A 103 -22.71 0.18 13.35
C GLY A 103 -21.27 -0.13 12.96
N ARG A 104 -20.46 -0.66 13.88
CA ARG A 104 -19.06 -1.02 13.61
C ARG A 104 -18.98 -2.47 13.13
N PRO A 105 -18.06 -2.83 12.21
CA PRO A 105 -17.91 -4.20 11.75
C PRO A 105 -17.61 -5.16 12.89
N LEU A 106 -18.47 -6.17 13.06
CA LEU A 106 -18.37 -7.20 14.09
C LEU A 106 -17.76 -8.49 13.52
N SER A 107 -18.19 -8.88 12.32
CA SER A 107 -17.70 -10.08 11.65
C SER A 107 -17.83 -9.98 10.13
N VAL A 108 -16.91 -10.64 9.43
CA VAL A 108 -16.90 -10.83 7.98
C VAL A 108 -16.85 -12.33 7.71
N ALA A 109 -17.84 -12.86 7.01
CA ALA A 109 -17.88 -14.26 6.59
C ALA A 109 -17.67 -14.35 5.09
N THR A 110 -16.57 -14.95 4.65
CA THR A 110 -16.26 -15.20 3.24
C THR A 110 -16.65 -16.63 2.87
N LEU A 111 -17.58 -16.81 1.95
CA LEU A 111 -17.86 -18.10 1.31
C LEU A 111 -17.01 -18.20 0.04
N LEU A 112 -16.13 -19.20 -0.02
CA LEU A 112 -15.31 -19.52 -1.19
C LEU A 112 -15.26 -21.03 -1.34
N ASP A 113 -15.53 -21.54 -2.54
CA ASP A 113 -15.52 -22.98 -2.85
C ASP A 113 -16.36 -23.85 -1.88
N GLY A 114 -17.52 -23.31 -1.46
CA GLY A 114 -18.42 -23.98 -0.52
C GLY A 114 -17.96 -23.94 0.95
N GLN A 115 -16.79 -23.37 1.24
CA GLN A 115 -16.24 -23.24 2.59
C GLN A 115 -16.39 -21.81 3.10
N THR A 116 -16.78 -21.67 4.38
CA THR A 116 -16.95 -20.36 5.02
C THR A 116 -15.78 -20.05 5.94
N TYR A 117 -15.12 -18.92 5.69
CA TYR A 117 -14.01 -18.37 6.45
C TYR A 117 -14.50 -17.13 7.19
N THR A 118 -14.47 -17.17 8.53
CA THR A 118 -15.05 -16.10 9.35
C THR A 118 -13.98 -15.35 10.11
N GLU A 119 -13.97 -14.04 9.96
CA GLU A 119 -13.18 -13.11 10.75
C GLU A 119 -14.10 -12.32 11.69
N SER A 120 -13.59 -11.91 12.85
CA SER A 120 -14.35 -11.09 13.79
C SER A 120 -13.51 -10.04 14.47
N SER A 121 -14.15 -8.95 14.88
CA SER A 121 -13.52 -7.87 15.62
C SER A 121 -14.36 -7.48 16.82
N THR A 122 -13.70 -7.09 17.91
CA THR A 122 -14.36 -6.43 19.04
C THR A 122 -13.74 -5.07 19.27
N TYR A 123 -14.42 -4.25 20.05
CA TYR A 123 -14.00 -2.89 20.36
C TYR A 123 -14.05 -2.66 21.86
N ASP A 124 -13.24 -1.73 22.34
CA ASP A 124 -13.33 -1.25 23.70
C ASP A 124 -14.46 -0.22 23.88
N ASP A 125 -14.65 0.21 25.12
CA ASP A 125 -15.75 1.10 25.54
C ASP A 125 -15.69 2.49 24.90
N VAL A 126 -14.55 2.89 24.34
CA VAL A 126 -14.37 4.19 23.69
C VAL A 126 -14.29 4.10 22.16
N GLY A 127 -14.56 2.93 21.59
CA GLY A 127 -14.68 2.83 20.13
C GLY A 127 -13.55 2.09 19.42
N ARG A 128 -12.44 1.77 20.09
CA ARG A 128 -11.21 1.34 19.43
C ARG A 128 -11.15 -0.18 19.25
N PRO A 129 -10.56 -0.70 18.17
CA PRO A 129 -10.40 -2.14 17.98
C PRO A 129 -9.65 -2.78 19.14
N ARG A 130 -10.23 -3.81 19.76
CA ARG A 130 -9.66 -4.51 20.90
C ARG A 130 -9.19 -5.90 20.55
N THR A 131 -10.02 -6.70 19.88
CA THR A 131 -9.61 -8.03 19.41
C THR A 131 -9.87 -8.18 17.93
N GLN A 132 -9.04 -8.96 17.26
CA GLN A 132 -9.26 -9.40 15.89
C GLN A 132 -9.02 -10.90 15.85
N THR A 133 -10.01 -11.65 15.37
CA THR A 133 -9.91 -13.10 15.14
C THR A 133 -9.86 -13.35 13.64
N ASP A 134 -8.82 -14.03 13.19
CA ASP A 134 -8.69 -14.44 11.79
C ASP A 134 -9.50 -15.71 11.48
N ALA A 135 -9.57 -16.07 10.20
CA ALA A 135 -10.28 -17.27 9.75
C ALA A 135 -9.68 -18.60 10.25
N SER A 136 -8.46 -18.59 10.79
CA SER A 136 -7.87 -19.77 11.43
C SER A 136 -8.32 -19.93 12.89
N GLY A 137 -9.08 -18.96 13.42
CA GLY A 137 -9.55 -18.92 14.80
C GLY A 137 -8.52 -18.36 15.78
N LYS A 138 -7.40 -17.79 15.30
CA LYS A 138 -6.41 -17.13 16.16
C LYS A 138 -6.87 -15.71 16.46
N THR A 139 -6.80 -15.32 17.72
CA THR A 139 -7.26 -14.01 18.17
C THR A 139 -6.11 -13.17 18.71
N LEU A 140 -5.87 -12.03 18.08
CA LEU A 140 -4.99 -10.98 18.58
C LEU A 140 -5.76 -10.00 19.45
N GLU A 141 -5.15 -9.52 20.52
CA GLU A 141 -5.65 -8.44 21.36
C GLU A 141 -4.70 -7.23 21.28
N GLN A 142 -5.26 -6.07 20.94
CA GLN A 142 -4.62 -4.77 21.04
C GLN A 142 -5.06 -4.10 22.34
N THR A 143 -4.08 -3.69 23.13
CA THR A 143 -4.27 -2.89 24.35
C THR A 143 -3.79 -1.47 24.12
N TYR A 144 -4.32 -0.54 24.90
CA TYR A 144 -4.01 0.88 24.74
C TYR A 144 -3.67 1.50 26.09
N THR A 145 -2.78 2.48 26.04
CA THR A 145 -2.50 3.35 27.17
C THR A 145 -3.71 4.20 27.53
N VAL A 146 -3.71 4.75 28.75
CA VAL A 146 -4.73 5.70 29.23
C VAL A 146 -4.88 6.94 28.35
N LYS A 147 -3.86 7.29 27.55
CA LYS A 147 -3.87 8.44 26.63
C LYS A 147 -4.44 8.13 25.25
N GLY A 148 -4.81 6.88 24.97
CA GLY A 148 -5.33 6.52 23.66
C GLY A 148 -4.41 5.66 22.81
N TYR A 149 -3.10 5.69 23.08
CA TYR A 149 -2.09 5.12 22.17
C TYR A 149 -2.00 3.59 22.26
N PRO A 150 -1.74 2.89 21.14
CA PRO A 150 -1.44 1.46 21.14
C PRO A 150 -0.29 1.12 22.09
N GLU A 151 -0.52 0.16 22.99
CA GLU A 151 0.46 -0.26 24.01
C GLU A 151 1.05 -1.63 23.71
N ALA A 152 0.21 -2.65 23.53
CA ALA A 152 0.69 -4.00 23.25
C ALA A 152 -0.25 -4.78 22.36
N LEU A 153 0.36 -5.58 21.49
CA LEU A 153 -0.29 -6.59 20.66
C LEU A 153 0.11 -7.98 21.17
N ARG A 154 -0.87 -8.81 21.50
CA ARG A 154 -0.65 -10.13 22.11
C ARG A 154 -1.67 -11.16 21.65
N ASP A 155 -1.40 -12.42 21.92
CA ASP A 155 -2.42 -13.46 21.84
C ASP A 155 -3.49 -13.21 22.91
N HIS A 156 -4.77 -13.25 22.51
CA HIS A 156 -5.88 -12.95 23.41
C HIS A 156 -6.05 -14.01 24.52
N TYR A 157 -5.83 -15.29 24.17
CA TYR A 157 -6.04 -16.43 25.05
C TYR A 157 -4.78 -16.75 25.87
N SER A 158 -3.59 -16.56 25.30
CA SER A 158 -2.29 -16.74 25.94
C SER A 158 -1.67 -15.40 26.32
N ARG A 159 -2.03 -14.91 27.52
CA ARG A 159 -1.56 -13.60 28.03
C ARG A 159 -0.15 -13.65 28.65
N SER A 160 0.66 -14.65 28.31
CA SER A 160 2.01 -14.86 28.87
C SER A 160 3.06 -13.87 28.38
N GLY A 161 2.73 -13.04 27.39
CA GLY A 161 3.58 -11.97 26.88
C GLY A 161 2.91 -11.22 25.73
N ALA A 162 3.58 -10.19 25.23
CA ALA A 162 3.15 -9.47 24.04
C ALA A 162 4.12 -9.70 22.88
N TYR A 163 3.60 -9.89 21.67
CA TYR A 163 4.40 -9.96 20.46
C TYR A 163 5.13 -8.64 20.22
N ASN A 164 4.44 -7.52 20.47
CA ASN A 164 5.01 -6.19 20.53
C ASN A 164 4.47 -5.45 21.74
N ARG A 165 5.34 -4.71 22.43
CA ARG A 165 4.95 -3.76 23.47
C ARG A 165 5.69 -2.44 23.29
N VAL A 166 4.95 -1.36 23.13
CA VAL A 166 5.45 0.01 23.26
C VAL A 166 5.67 0.30 24.74
N ARG A 167 6.86 0.81 25.07
CA ARG A 167 7.24 1.18 26.45
C ARG A 167 7.34 2.68 26.61
N GLN A 168 7.76 3.40 25.57
CA GLN A 168 7.95 4.85 25.61
C GLN A 168 7.61 5.48 24.26
N MET A 169 7.08 6.69 24.34
CA MET A 169 6.87 7.59 23.22
C MET A 169 7.38 8.98 23.58
N ASN A 170 7.81 9.76 22.59
CA ASN A 170 8.11 11.18 22.78
C ASN A 170 6.82 12.04 22.74
N ALA A 171 6.95 13.35 22.97
CA ALA A 171 5.82 14.28 22.97
C ALA A 171 5.10 14.43 21.60
N ARG A 172 5.73 13.99 20.50
CA ARG A 172 5.12 13.93 19.16
C ARG A 172 4.35 12.63 18.92
N GLY A 173 4.25 11.74 19.92
CA GLY A 173 3.61 10.43 19.79
C GLY A 173 4.45 9.38 19.07
N GLN A 174 5.74 9.64 18.83
CA GLN A 174 6.63 8.69 18.16
C GLN A 174 7.18 7.69 19.16
N VAL A 175 7.14 6.40 18.81
CA VAL A 175 7.67 5.30 19.65
C VAL A 175 9.18 5.40 19.77
N THR A 176 9.69 5.66 20.98
CA THR A 176 11.13 5.74 21.28
C THR A 176 11.67 4.45 21.87
N LEU A 177 10.81 3.62 22.48
CA LEU A 177 11.18 2.30 22.98
C LEU A 177 10.02 1.32 22.79
N GLU A 178 10.31 0.20 22.13
CA GLU A 178 9.42 -0.96 22.06
C GLU A 178 10.19 -2.26 22.38
N ARG A 179 9.47 -3.33 22.69
CA ARG A 179 10.00 -4.69 22.90
C ARG A 179 9.28 -5.67 22.00
N ARG A 180 10.03 -6.61 21.41
CA ARG A 180 9.48 -7.77 20.68
C ARG A 180 9.46 -8.99 21.60
N GLY A 181 8.37 -9.75 21.58
CA GLY A 181 8.19 -10.91 22.46
C GLY A 181 8.28 -10.55 23.95
N ASP A 182 7.91 -9.31 24.30
CA ASP A 182 8.07 -8.68 25.63
C ASP A 182 9.48 -8.78 26.24
N SER A 183 10.50 -9.01 25.41
CA SER A 183 11.88 -9.25 25.86
C SER A 183 12.72 -7.98 25.85
N ASP A 184 13.51 -7.79 26.92
CA ASP A 184 14.53 -6.75 26.98
C ASP A 184 15.70 -7.00 26.01
N THR A 185 16.00 -8.26 25.72
CA THR A 185 17.05 -8.62 24.75
C THR A 185 16.63 -8.34 23.31
N LEU A 186 15.34 -8.12 23.06
CA LEU A 186 14.76 -7.74 21.77
C LEU A 186 14.13 -6.33 21.82
N ALA A 187 14.62 -5.49 22.73
CA ALA A 187 14.22 -4.10 22.79
C ALA A 187 14.74 -3.32 21.58
N ILE A 188 13.92 -2.42 21.05
CA ILE A 188 14.20 -1.53 19.92
C ILE A 188 14.05 -0.09 20.41
N ARG A 189 15.12 0.70 20.30
CA ARG A 189 15.16 2.12 20.61
C ARG A 189 15.24 2.94 19.34
N ARG A 190 14.47 4.01 19.30
CA ARG A 190 14.48 4.97 18.20
C ARG A 190 14.71 6.38 18.72
N SER A 191 15.59 7.09 18.02
CA SER A 191 15.85 8.51 18.26
C SER A 191 15.36 9.33 17.08
N PHE A 192 14.93 10.55 17.36
CA PHE A 192 14.37 11.45 16.36
C PHE A 192 14.96 12.84 16.52
N ASP A 193 15.12 13.55 15.41
CA ASP A 193 15.44 14.96 15.37
C ASP A 193 14.33 15.75 16.09
N LEU A 194 14.69 16.58 17.06
CA LEU A 194 13.71 17.25 17.93
C LEU A 194 12.85 18.27 17.18
N GLN A 195 13.40 18.90 16.14
CA GLN A 195 12.74 19.98 15.41
C GLN A 195 11.83 19.44 14.30
N ARG A 196 12.32 18.45 13.55
CA ARG A 196 11.67 17.92 12.34
C ARG A 196 10.98 16.59 12.57
N GLY A 197 11.35 15.85 13.62
CA GLY A 197 10.79 14.54 13.93
C GLY A 197 11.30 13.41 13.05
N TRP A 198 12.39 13.62 12.30
CA TRP A 198 12.96 12.59 11.45
C TRP A 198 13.73 11.57 12.28
N LEU A 199 13.66 10.31 11.87
CA LEU A 199 14.39 9.23 12.52
C LEU A 199 15.89 9.45 12.35
N THR A 200 16.64 9.44 13.45
CA THR A 200 18.11 9.57 13.45
C THR A 200 18.79 8.25 13.77
N ASP A 201 18.16 7.40 14.59
CA ASP A 201 18.78 6.15 15.01
C ASP A 201 17.75 5.04 15.23
N ILE A 202 18.15 3.80 14.94
CA ILE A 202 17.48 2.58 15.39
C ILE A 202 18.51 1.65 16.04
N GLN A 203 18.27 1.30 17.30
CA GLN A 203 19.13 0.42 18.08
C GLN A 203 18.34 -0.76 18.62
N SER A 204 18.73 -1.97 18.25
CA SER A 204 18.00 -3.19 18.59
C SER A 204 18.93 -4.26 19.16
N GLY A 205 18.44 -4.99 20.16
CA GLY A 205 19.19 -6.07 20.79
C GLY A 205 20.01 -5.65 22.01
N SER A 206 20.40 -6.62 22.85
CA SER A 206 21.33 -6.37 23.95
C SER A 206 22.64 -5.79 23.41
N GLY A 207 23.07 -4.64 23.93
CA GLY A 207 24.26 -3.94 23.43
C GLY A 207 24.19 -3.54 21.95
N ASN A 208 22.99 -3.37 21.38
CA ASN A 208 22.75 -3.07 19.97
C ASN A 208 23.21 -4.19 19.00
N ALA A 209 23.34 -5.42 19.50
CA ALA A 209 23.89 -6.54 18.74
C ALA A 209 23.06 -6.96 17.52
N LEU A 210 21.76 -6.63 17.46
CA LEU A 210 20.90 -6.99 16.33
C LEU A 210 20.85 -5.89 15.27
N GLN A 211 20.84 -4.62 15.69
CA GLN A 211 20.75 -3.47 14.81
C GLN A 211 21.36 -2.24 15.48
N ASN A 212 22.16 -1.47 14.75
CA ASN A 212 22.67 -0.17 15.20
C ASN A 212 22.76 0.78 14.00
N LEU A 213 21.61 1.29 13.58
CA LEU A 213 21.48 2.13 12.40
C LEU A 213 21.48 3.61 12.76
N GLY A 214 22.23 4.40 12.00
CA GLY A 214 22.20 5.86 12.01
C GLY A 214 21.67 6.41 10.69
N TYR A 215 21.02 7.57 10.72
CA TYR A 215 20.45 8.25 9.57
C TYR A 215 20.70 9.75 9.65
N LEU A 216 20.95 10.37 8.51
CA LEU A 216 20.87 11.82 8.35
C LEU A 216 19.95 12.17 7.20
N THR A 217 19.04 13.09 7.46
CA THR A 217 18.10 13.62 6.49
C THR A 217 18.29 15.14 6.39
N ASN A 218 18.33 15.67 5.17
CA ASN A 218 18.50 17.09 4.94
C ASN A 218 17.19 17.86 5.09
N ALA A 219 17.24 19.19 5.13
CA ALA A 219 16.11 20.07 5.44
C ALA A 219 14.82 19.88 4.59
N ILE A 220 14.88 19.20 3.45
CA ILE A 220 13.70 18.88 2.61
C ILE A 220 13.26 17.41 2.71
N GLY A 221 13.83 16.63 3.64
CA GLY A 221 13.46 15.25 3.95
C GLY A 221 14.18 14.18 3.12
N ARG A 222 15.22 14.53 2.35
CA ARG A 222 16.00 13.53 1.61
C ARG A 222 17.02 12.89 2.54
N LEU A 223 17.12 11.56 2.48
CA LEU A 223 18.14 10.80 3.20
C LEU A 223 19.51 11.12 2.59
N GLU A 224 20.42 11.71 3.36
CA GLU A 224 21.80 11.99 2.91
C GLU A 224 22.70 10.78 3.11
N TRP A 225 22.57 10.12 4.25
CA TRP A 225 23.26 8.86 4.51
C TRP A 225 22.51 7.99 5.50
N ARG A 226 22.77 6.69 5.41
CA ARG A 226 22.47 5.71 6.48
C ARG A 226 23.71 4.90 6.79
N GLU A 227 23.85 4.45 8.02
CA GLU A 227 25.02 3.72 8.50
C GLU A 227 24.58 2.53 9.36
N ASP A 228 25.14 1.34 9.14
CA ASP A 228 25.13 0.25 10.13
C ASP A 228 26.44 0.23 10.90
N ARG A 229 26.38 0.74 12.12
CA ARG A 229 27.52 0.89 13.04
C ARG A 229 28.02 -0.45 13.60
N ARG A 230 27.25 -1.54 13.46
CA ARG A 230 27.72 -2.87 13.88
C ARG A 230 28.79 -3.41 12.95
N ILE A 231 28.66 -3.13 11.66
CA ILE A 231 29.58 -3.59 10.62
C ILE A 231 30.41 -2.46 10.03
N ALA A 232 30.24 -1.23 10.50
CA ALA A 232 30.93 -0.04 10.03
C ALA A 232 30.78 0.20 8.51
N HIS A 233 29.54 0.03 8.03
CA HIS A 233 29.17 0.30 6.64
C HIS A 233 28.24 1.51 6.56
N ARG A 234 28.50 2.40 5.62
CA ARG A 234 27.73 3.62 5.36
C ARG A 234 27.34 3.71 3.89
N GLU A 235 26.11 4.12 3.64
CA GLU A 235 25.59 4.45 2.31
C GLU A 235 25.33 5.94 2.23
N ASP A 236 26.01 6.62 1.32
CA ASP A 236 25.78 8.03 0.99
C ASP A 236 24.87 8.14 -0.24
N PHE A 237 23.79 8.91 -0.15
CA PHE A 237 22.79 9.07 -1.20
C PHE A 237 22.92 10.44 -1.86
N THR A 238 22.87 10.49 -3.19
CA THR A 238 22.76 11.75 -3.94
C THR A 238 21.54 11.72 -4.84
N TYR A 239 21.07 12.90 -5.20
CA TYR A 239 19.85 13.09 -5.98
C TYR A 239 20.12 14.04 -7.15
N ASP A 240 19.34 13.90 -8.21
CA ASP A 240 19.32 14.89 -9.28
C ASP A 240 18.47 16.12 -8.91
N ALA A 241 18.36 17.07 -9.84
CA ALA A 241 17.62 18.32 -9.64
C ALA A 241 16.11 18.12 -9.43
N LEU A 242 15.56 16.96 -9.81
CA LEU A 242 14.16 16.58 -9.62
C LEU A 242 13.96 15.72 -8.37
N ASN A 243 14.97 15.64 -7.48
CA ASN A 243 14.96 14.84 -6.27
C ASN A 243 14.86 13.32 -6.51
N ARG A 244 15.26 12.83 -7.68
CA ARG A 244 15.35 11.40 -7.97
C ARG A 244 16.71 10.86 -7.54
N LEU A 245 16.74 9.63 -7.00
CA LEU A 245 17.97 9.01 -6.51
C LEU A 245 18.97 8.83 -7.65
N LYS A 246 20.13 9.47 -7.57
CA LYS A 246 21.17 9.42 -8.60
C LYS A 246 22.28 8.44 -8.27
N THR A 247 22.74 8.44 -7.02
CA THR A 247 23.79 7.51 -6.58
C THR A 247 23.54 6.99 -5.17
N VAL A 248 23.95 5.75 -4.92
CA VAL A 248 24.16 5.22 -3.57
C VAL A 248 25.59 4.73 -3.48
N GLN A 249 26.41 5.37 -2.65
CA GLN A 249 27.78 4.96 -2.47
C GLN A 249 27.93 4.21 -1.14
N LEU A 250 28.15 2.91 -1.23
CA LEU A 250 28.49 2.08 -0.08
C LEU A 250 29.99 2.25 0.23
N ARG A 251 30.29 2.60 1.47
CA ARG A 251 31.63 2.83 1.98
C ARG A 251 31.79 2.17 3.35
N LEU A 252 33.02 1.88 3.73
CA LEU A 252 33.38 1.63 5.12
C LEU A 252 33.40 2.96 5.89
N ASN A 253 33.28 2.91 7.22
CA ASN A 253 33.29 4.11 8.07
C ASN A 253 34.57 4.95 7.99
N ASN A 254 35.70 4.33 7.59
CA ASN A 254 36.95 5.05 7.32
C ASN A 254 36.94 5.81 5.98
N GLY A 255 35.80 5.84 5.28
CA GLY A 255 35.61 6.50 3.99
C GLY A 255 35.97 5.64 2.77
N SER A 256 36.53 4.45 2.97
CA SER A 256 36.93 3.58 1.85
C SER A 256 35.70 3.14 1.05
N PRO A 257 35.66 3.38 -0.27
CA PRO A 257 34.55 2.94 -1.11
C PRO A 257 34.52 1.42 -1.22
N ILE A 258 33.32 0.83 -1.17
CA ILE A 258 33.07 -0.59 -1.42
C ILE A 258 32.44 -0.75 -2.80
N THR A 259 31.31 -0.09 -3.03
CA THR A 259 30.61 -0.12 -4.32
C THR A 259 29.77 1.14 -4.50
N THR A 260 29.39 1.44 -5.74
CA THR A 260 28.51 2.55 -6.07
C THR A 260 27.39 2.06 -6.96
N LEU A 261 26.15 2.31 -6.55
CA LEU A 261 24.98 2.27 -7.42
C LEU A 261 24.88 3.62 -8.14
N SER A 262 24.79 3.59 -9.47
CA SER A 262 24.57 4.78 -10.30
C SER A 262 23.32 4.62 -11.13
N LEU A 263 22.44 5.61 -11.07
CA LEU A 263 21.16 5.66 -11.78
C LEU A 263 21.09 6.92 -12.65
N THR A 264 20.57 6.76 -13.86
CA THR A 264 20.21 7.88 -14.74
C THR A 264 18.77 7.76 -15.18
N TYR A 265 18.17 8.89 -15.53
CA TYR A 265 16.78 8.95 -15.95
C TYR A 265 16.63 9.84 -17.17
N ASP A 266 15.60 9.60 -17.97
CA ASP A 266 15.16 10.56 -18.98
C ASP A 266 14.36 11.72 -18.34
N VAL A 267 13.79 12.56 -19.20
CA VAL A 267 13.00 13.72 -18.78
C VAL A 267 11.61 13.35 -18.22
N LEU A 268 11.07 12.16 -18.54
CA LEU A 268 9.83 11.65 -17.94
C LEU A 268 10.05 10.93 -16.62
N GLY A 269 11.29 10.53 -16.33
CA GLY A 269 11.63 9.75 -15.14
C GLY A 269 11.77 8.25 -15.36
N ASN A 270 11.80 7.77 -16.60
CA ASN A 270 12.14 6.38 -16.87
C ASN A 270 13.62 6.15 -16.53
N LEU A 271 13.93 4.97 -15.97
CA LEU A 271 15.30 4.61 -15.59
C LEU A 271 16.12 4.31 -16.83
N CYS A 272 17.07 5.16 -17.19
CA CYS A 272 17.89 4.98 -18.39
C CYS A 272 19.11 4.11 -18.20
N SER A 273 19.70 4.12 -17.02
CA SER A 273 20.76 3.17 -16.71
C SER A 273 20.82 2.82 -15.24
N LYS A 274 21.27 1.59 -14.97
CA LYS A 274 21.61 1.10 -13.64
C LYS A 274 22.99 0.48 -13.70
N ASN A 275 23.97 1.09 -13.03
CA ASN A 275 25.36 0.65 -13.03
C ASN A 275 25.94 0.47 -14.44
N GLY A 276 25.59 1.36 -15.36
CA GLY A 276 26.02 1.31 -16.76
C GLY A 276 25.22 0.36 -17.65
N VAL A 277 24.33 -0.48 -17.10
CA VAL A 277 23.36 -1.23 -17.90
C VAL A 277 22.30 -0.26 -18.40
N VAL A 278 22.15 -0.13 -19.71
CA VAL A 278 21.23 0.82 -20.35
C VAL A 278 19.89 0.16 -20.62
N TYR A 279 18.82 0.91 -20.39
CA TYR A 279 17.45 0.54 -20.72
C TYR A 279 16.94 1.44 -21.84
N ALA A 280 16.10 0.89 -22.71
CA ALA A 280 15.45 1.62 -23.79
C ALA A 280 13.95 1.37 -23.72
N TYR A 281 13.17 2.41 -24.03
CA TYR A 281 11.72 2.38 -24.02
C TYR A 281 11.21 2.85 -25.38
N ASN A 282 10.11 2.28 -25.85
CA ASN A 282 9.39 2.85 -26.98
C ASN A 282 8.62 4.08 -26.45
N GLY A 283 8.71 5.24 -27.12
CA GLY A 283 7.99 6.44 -26.69
C GLY A 283 8.70 7.76 -27.01
N LEU A 284 8.10 8.86 -26.56
CA LEU A 284 8.50 10.24 -26.87
C LEU A 284 9.72 10.73 -26.09
N ASP A 285 9.96 10.19 -24.89
CA ASP A 285 11.19 10.41 -24.13
C ASP A 285 11.85 9.07 -23.90
N ASN A 286 13.09 8.97 -24.40
CA ASN A 286 13.84 7.73 -24.47
C ASN A 286 15.28 7.99 -24.05
N CYS A 287 15.91 6.94 -23.57
CA CYS A 287 17.29 6.95 -23.15
C CYS A 287 18.18 6.98 -24.39
N ASN A 288 19.01 8.01 -24.53
CA ASN A 288 19.93 8.19 -25.67
C ASN A 288 21.06 7.14 -25.68
N GLY A 289 20.74 5.88 -25.99
CA GLY A 289 21.70 4.76 -26.00
C GLY A 289 21.67 3.98 -27.32
N THR A 290 22.69 4.16 -28.16
CA THR A 290 22.96 3.36 -29.37
C THR A 290 23.77 2.10 -29.05
N GLY A 291 23.33 1.25 -28.12
CA GLY A 291 24.14 0.07 -27.73
C GLY A 291 23.38 -1.04 -27.02
N GLN A 292 23.56 -2.28 -27.55
CA GLN A 292 23.23 -3.59 -26.99
C GLN A 292 21.98 -3.60 -26.09
N ASN A 293 20.83 -3.50 -26.74
CA ASN A 293 19.51 -3.53 -26.12
C ASN A 293 19.28 -4.86 -25.42
N ALA A 294 19.33 -4.89 -24.09
CA ALA A 294 18.44 -5.78 -23.38
C ALA A 294 17.03 -5.23 -23.64
N SER A 295 16.15 -6.00 -24.30
CA SER A 295 14.72 -5.74 -24.24
C SER A 295 14.29 -5.87 -22.78
N ALA A 296 14.41 -4.78 -22.04
CA ALA A 296 13.69 -4.65 -20.81
C ALA A 296 12.22 -4.46 -21.21
N SER A 297 11.38 -5.35 -20.69
CA SER A 297 9.96 -5.03 -20.59
C SER A 297 9.85 -3.64 -19.98
N SER A 298 9.01 -2.81 -20.60
CA SER A 298 8.49 -1.59 -19.99
C SER A 298 8.28 -1.86 -18.51
N HIS A 299 8.79 -0.99 -17.64
CA HIS A 299 8.67 -1.17 -16.19
C HIS A 299 7.26 -1.64 -15.85
N ALA A 300 7.16 -2.92 -15.47
CA ALA A 300 6.00 -3.55 -14.87
C ALA A 300 4.63 -3.14 -15.45
N VAL A 301 4.33 -3.48 -16.71
CA VAL A 301 3.07 -4.13 -17.14
C VAL A 301 3.30 -4.77 -18.51
N SER A 302 3.83 -5.99 -18.58
CA SER A 302 3.61 -6.85 -19.74
C SER A 302 2.36 -7.67 -19.44
N SER A 303 1.21 -7.18 -19.90
CA SER A 303 -0.15 -7.56 -19.51
C SER A 303 -0.49 -7.25 -18.04
N GLN A 304 -1.39 -6.28 -17.84
CA GLN A 304 -2.26 -6.30 -16.68
C GLN A 304 -3.41 -7.21 -17.10
N PRO A 305 -3.86 -8.18 -16.28
CA PRO A 305 -5.30 -8.42 -16.28
C PRO A 305 -5.91 -7.08 -15.88
N SER A 306 -6.65 -6.49 -16.82
CA SER A 306 -7.36 -5.21 -16.72
C SER A 306 -7.81 -4.88 -15.29
N CYS A 307 -6.96 -4.16 -14.55
CA CYS A 307 -7.28 -3.68 -13.21
C CYS A 307 -7.73 -2.22 -13.31
N LEU A 308 -8.93 -2.04 -13.85
CA LEU A 308 -9.78 -0.92 -13.45
C LEU A 308 -10.45 -1.31 -12.12
N SER A 309 -9.65 -1.38 -11.05
CA SER A 309 -10.09 -1.50 -9.67
C SER A 309 -9.54 -0.33 -8.86
N PHE A 310 -10.37 0.68 -8.63
CA PHE A 310 -10.20 1.52 -7.44
C PHE A 310 -10.54 0.64 -6.23
N GLY A 311 -9.51 0.18 -5.53
CA GLY A 311 -9.61 -0.65 -4.34
C GLY A 311 -8.65 -1.83 -4.36
N CYS A 312 -7.34 -1.57 -4.23
CA CYS A 312 -6.44 -2.59 -3.68
C CYS A 312 -6.80 -2.76 -2.20
N GLY A 313 -7.54 -3.83 -1.89
CA GLY A 313 -7.79 -4.32 -0.55
C GLY A 313 -7.37 -5.80 -0.50
N MET A 314 -6.17 -6.01 0.03
CA MET A 314 -5.44 -7.25 0.35
C MET A 314 -5.23 -8.28 -0.77
#